data_AF-A0A1F5WQF3-F1
#
_entry.id   AF-A0A1F5WQF3-F1
#
_cell.length_a   1.000
_cell.length_b   1.000
_cell.length_c   1.000
_cell.angle_alpha   90.00
_cell.angle_beta   90.00
_cell.angle_gamma   90.00
#
_symmetry.space_group_name_H-M   'P 1'
#
loop_
_entity.id
_entity.type
_entity.pdbx_description
1 polymer ?
#
loop_
_entity_poly.entity_id
_entity_poly.type
_entity_poly.pdbx_seq_one_letter_code
_entity_poly.pdbx_strand_id
1 'polypeptide(L)'
;MTKISKFKTLEFRILNLFRVWCLGFRISAQKRGQAALIAVVFMLAITLSAVFGIVGLAFREIRVSSENNKAKNSYFTAEAGIEDAVYRLMRGKNLSSSYSVTLNNATANIEVTDIAASQKEINASGDFSGAQRILKASLLTGTDSASFFYGVQVGDGGLEMENNSIVNGNVYSNGSIEGENGAHITGDVVVAGGITILPSVEWATHNTDQFFATASSNRDIAQSFTAASEGNLAKVSVYLGKVGAPSGNITLKIANDNSGKPSTGNIASATIPNSSVGATPSWIDVSFSSSPNLTNGNKYWIVLDYGSNSATNYWNWRKDNTDAYANNTGKYTSNCCSGSPTWINAGGDLAFKVWIGGVNTSIDGLTIGDSISGSGRANLFINTTIHGSVCPNQYCITDNPSKENMPISDGLVQDWKNAALAGGTCAPPTCSSSGDYTLDNFTSGSLGPIKIPGSMTISNGATLTVTGTIWVQGTISLSNNAIIRLDPSYSENSGLIIADGDISVSNGVTFFGSGQAGSYFMLLSAQNDPNGVVINISNNALGVIYYANNGKIHFSNNATAKEATGYGIELDNNASITYESGLANINFSSGPSGGWDIRSWQEVIP
;
A
#
# COMPACT_ATOMS: atom_id res chain seq x y z
N MET A 1 38.05 -41.57 45.89
CA MET A 1 39.14 -41.15 46.78
C MET A 1 38.64 -40.03 47.68
N THR A 2 38.13 -40.35 48.88
CA THR A 2 38.86 -40.27 50.19
C THR A 2 39.29 -38.86 50.61
N LYS A 3 38.43 -38.16 51.36
CA LYS A 3 38.63 -37.70 52.76
C LYS A 3 37.48 -36.73 53.13
N ILE A 4 36.52 -37.18 53.96
CA ILE A 4 36.53 -37.07 55.44
C ILE A 4 36.35 -35.58 55.83
N SER A 5 35.12 -35.14 56.07
CA SER A 5 34.35 -35.25 57.33
C SER A 5 34.86 -34.33 58.44
N LYS A 6 33.90 -33.77 59.19
CA LYS A 6 33.97 -32.78 60.28
C LYS A 6 33.92 -31.32 59.82
N PHE A 7 32.71 -30.74 59.81
CA PHE A 7 32.40 -29.54 60.59
C PHE A 7 30.86 -29.35 60.73
N LYS A 8 30.12 -30.45 60.88
CA LYS A 8 28.80 -30.45 61.51
C LYS A 8 29.06 -30.56 63.03
N THR A 9 29.32 -29.41 63.67
CA THR A 9 29.23 -29.13 65.12
C THR A 9 30.13 -27.94 65.46
N LEU A 10 29.66 -26.71 65.26
CA LEU A 10 30.02 -25.59 66.16
C LEU A 10 29.10 -24.36 66.03
N GLU A 11 27.85 -24.52 65.59
CA GLU A 11 26.83 -23.45 65.62
C GLU A 11 26.10 -23.34 66.98
N PHE A 12 26.65 -24.00 68.01
CA PHE A 12 26.12 -23.96 69.37
C PHE A 12 27.26 -23.72 70.37
N ARG A 13 28.08 -22.68 70.16
CA ARG A 13 29.06 -22.22 71.18
C ARG A 13 29.75 -20.87 70.91
N ILE A 14 29.14 -19.94 70.16
CA ILE A 14 29.55 -18.52 70.13
C ILE A 14 28.53 -17.66 70.90
N LEU A 15 28.03 -18.20 72.00
CA LEU A 15 27.32 -17.45 73.05
C LEU A 15 27.99 -17.62 74.43
N ASN A 16 29.20 -18.21 74.48
CA ASN A 16 29.84 -18.61 75.75
C ASN A 16 31.38 -18.51 75.75
N LEU A 17 31.95 -17.56 75.01
CA LEU A 17 33.41 -17.31 74.97
C LEU A 17 33.82 -15.89 75.41
N PHE A 18 32.98 -15.22 76.20
CA PHE A 18 33.37 -14.05 77.00
C PHE A 18 32.92 -14.16 78.46
N ARG A 19 32.97 -15.38 79.03
CA ARG A 19 32.98 -15.60 80.48
C ARG A 19 34.22 -16.42 80.83
N VAL A 20 34.95 -15.94 81.83
CA VAL A 20 36.15 -16.52 82.47
C VAL A 20 37.49 -16.10 81.86
N TRP A 21 37.83 -14.83 82.04
CA TRP A 21 39.11 -14.48 82.64
C TRP A 21 38.85 -13.57 83.85
N CYS A 22 38.38 -14.19 84.92
CA CYS A 22 38.46 -13.63 86.26
C CYS A 22 39.82 -14.06 86.83
N LEU A 23 40.89 -13.39 86.40
CA LEU A 23 42.18 -13.45 87.09
C LEU A 23 42.41 -12.07 87.71
N GLY A 24 42.41 -12.06 89.03
CA GLY A 24 42.47 -10.86 89.84
C GLY A 24 43.74 -10.06 89.56
N PHE A 25 43.56 -8.93 88.90
CA PHE A 25 44.41 -7.77 89.11
C PHE A 25 43.64 -6.76 89.94
N ARG A 26 43.84 -6.84 91.26
CA ARG A 26 43.70 -5.67 92.13
C ARG A 26 44.79 -4.68 91.71
N ILE A 27 44.49 -3.81 90.74
CA ILE A 27 45.19 -2.55 90.56
C ILE A 27 44.21 -1.46 90.97
N SER A 28 44.37 -1.08 92.23
CA SER A 28 44.11 0.29 92.67
C SER A 28 44.98 1.22 91.83
N ALA A 29 44.40 1.78 90.76
CA ALA A 29 44.71 3.09 90.20
C ALA A 29 43.99 3.24 88.86
N GLN A 30 43.40 4.41 88.67
CA GLN A 30 42.61 4.85 87.51
C GLN A 30 43.17 4.40 86.14
N LYS A 31 42.33 3.74 85.33
CA LYS A 31 42.35 3.83 83.85
C LYS A 31 40.94 3.81 83.26
N ARG A 32 40.09 4.76 83.67
CA ARG A 32 38.75 5.03 83.07
C ARG A 32 38.81 5.37 81.57
N GLY A 33 39.99 5.46 80.97
CA GLY A 33 40.21 5.68 79.53
C GLY A 33 40.18 4.42 78.66
N GLN A 34 40.52 3.21 79.14
CA GLN A 34 40.67 2.04 78.25
C GLN A 34 39.33 1.49 77.70
N ALA A 35 38.27 1.46 78.50
CA ALA A 35 36.94 1.00 78.05
C ALA A 35 36.32 1.97 77.02
N ALA A 36 36.51 3.28 77.22
CA ALA A 36 36.11 4.29 76.26
C ALA A 36 36.88 4.15 74.93
N LEU A 37 38.18 3.81 75.00
CA LEU A 37 39.02 3.61 73.82
C LEU A 37 38.59 2.38 73.00
N ILE A 38 38.22 1.28 73.66
CA ILE A 38 37.67 0.08 72.99
C ILE A 38 36.33 0.40 72.32
N ALA A 39 35.42 1.10 73.01
CA ALA A 39 34.13 1.50 72.43
C ALA A 39 34.30 2.42 71.21
N VAL A 40 35.24 3.36 71.27
CA VAL A 40 35.59 4.24 70.14
C VAL A 40 36.17 3.44 68.97
N VAL A 41 37.04 2.45 69.22
CA VAL A 41 37.61 1.60 68.16
C VAL A 41 36.54 0.73 67.51
N PHE A 42 35.60 0.15 68.27
CA PHE A 42 34.48 -0.60 67.70
C PHE A 42 33.53 0.28 66.90
N MET A 43 33.21 1.48 67.40
CA MET A 43 32.38 2.43 66.68
C MET A 43 33.06 2.89 65.39
N LEU A 44 34.37 3.13 65.42
CA LEU A 44 35.19 3.43 64.24
C LEU A 44 35.18 2.27 63.24
N ALA A 45 35.27 1.02 63.70
CA ALA A 45 35.23 -0.15 62.83
C ALA A 45 33.88 -0.30 62.11
N ILE A 46 32.77 -0.11 62.85
CA ILE A 46 31.41 -0.18 62.29
C ILE A 46 31.18 0.93 61.27
N THR A 47 31.62 2.17 61.55
CA THR A 47 31.50 3.28 60.61
C THR A 47 32.37 3.07 59.37
N LEU A 48 33.59 2.54 59.51
CA LEU A 48 34.43 2.17 58.36
C LEU A 48 33.76 1.11 57.48
N SER A 49 33.22 0.04 58.07
CA SER A 49 32.52 -1.02 57.33
C SER A 49 31.31 -0.49 56.58
N ALA A 50 30.52 0.41 57.18
CA ALA A 50 29.40 1.06 56.50
C ALA A 50 29.87 1.93 55.32
N VAL A 51 30.96 2.68 55.47
CA VAL A 51 31.56 3.48 54.39
C VAL A 51 32.03 2.59 53.24
N PHE A 52 32.73 1.48 53.52
CA PHE A 52 33.15 0.53 52.48
C PHE A 52 31.97 -0.12 51.75
N GLY A 53 30.87 -0.41 52.45
CA GLY A 53 29.63 -0.89 51.84
C GLY A 53 29.02 0.11 50.86
N ILE A 54 28.97 1.39 51.23
CA ILE A 54 28.45 2.48 50.38
C ILE A 54 29.37 2.74 49.18
N VAL A 55 30.69 2.71 49.37
CA VAL A 55 31.68 2.86 48.29
C VAL A 55 31.54 1.74 47.26
N GLY A 56 31.28 0.50 47.69
CA GLY A 56 31.02 -0.63 46.78
C GLY A 56 29.78 -0.42 45.90
N LEU A 57 28.70 0.13 46.47
CA LEU A 57 27.49 0.47 45.70
C LEU A 57 27.75 1.61 44.70
N ALA A 58 28.51 2.63 45.09
CA ALA A 58 28.88 3.74 44.21
C ALA A 58 29.74 3.29 43.01
N PHE A 59 30.72 2.41 43.23
CA PHE A 59 31.52 1.84 42.13
C PHE A 59 30.68 0.99 41.16
N ARG A 60 29.72 0.23 41.69
CA ARG A 60 28.78 -0.52 40.85
C ARG A 60 27.94 0.41 39.98
N GLU A 61 27.44 1.51 40.54
CA GLU A 61 26.65 2.51 39.81
C GLU A 61 27.47 3.20 38.71
N ILE A 62 28.72 3.59 39.01
CA ILE A 62 29.63 4.17 38.01
C ILE A 62 29.87 3.19 36.84
N ARG A 63 30.06 1.91 37.14
CA ARG A 63 30.23 0.88 36.10
C ARG A 63 28.98 0.70 35.26
N VAL A 64 27.81 0.59 35.89
CA VAL A 64 26.51 0.46 35.18
C VAL A 64 26.26 1.68 34.30
N SER A 65 26.50 2.88 34.82
CA SER A 65 26.36 4.14 34.07
C SER A 65 27.35 4.21 32.89
N SER A 66 28.60 3.81 33.09
CA SER A 66 29.60 3.75 32.02
C SER A 66 29.21 2.75 30.92
N GLU A 67 28.79 1.54 31.28
CA GLU A 67 28.33 0.53 30.31
C GLU A 67 27.05 0.97 29.58
N ASN A 68 26.14 1.65 30.28
CA ASN A 68 24.93 2.23 29.66
C ASN A 68 25.27 3.33 28.64
N ASN A 69 26.26 4.18 28.93
CA ASN A 69 26.71 5.21 27.99
C ASN A 69 27.39 4.58 26.76
N LYS A 70 28.21 3.55 26.94
CA LYS A 70 28.80 2.82 25.81
C LYS A 70 27.72 2.17 24.94
N ALA A 71 26.77 1.47 25.57
CA ALA A 71 25.64 0.85 24.89
C ALA A 71 24.81 1.85 24.07
N LYS A 72 24.53 3.05 24.61
CA LYS A 72 23.83 4.12 23.87
C LYS A 72 24.61 4.56 22.65
N ASN A 73 25.92 4.78 22.76
CA ASN A 73 26.75 5.18 21.63
C ASN A 73 26.78 4.11 20.53
N SER A 74 26.86 2.83 20.91
CA SER A 74 26.79 1.70 19.98
C SER A 74 25.43 1.64 19.28
N TYR A 75 24.34 1.81 20.02
CA TYR A 75 22.98 1.81 19.48
C TYR A 75 22.79 2.92 18.44
N PHE A 76 23.12 4.18 18.77
CA PHE A 76 22.98 5.30 17.84
C PHE A 76 23.87 5.17 16.60
N THR A 77 25.02 4.51 16.74
CA THR A 77 25.91 4.27 15.60
C THR A 77 25.38 3.17 14.69
N ALA A 78 24.81 2.10 15.27
CA ALA A 78 24.09 1.07 14.52
C ALA A 78 22.88 1.66 13.78
N GLU A 79 22.11 2.55 14.43
CA GLU A 79 20.96 3.24 13.84
C GLU A 79 21.38 4.07 12.61
N ALA A 80 22.45 4.87 12.76
CA ALA A 80 22.99 5.63 11.65
C ALA A 80 23.51 4.75 10.50
N GLY A 81 24.02 3.54 10.81
CA GLY A 81 24.40 2.54 9.82
C GLY A 81 23.21 2.02 9.00
N ILE A 82 22.09 1.70 9.67
CA ILE A 82 20.84 1.32 8.98
C ILE A 82 20.31 2.49 8.16
N GLU A 83 20.24 3.69 8.73
CA GLU A 83 19.74 4.87 8.03
C GLU A 83 20.54 5.15 6.74
N ASP A 84 21.87 5.08 6.79
CA ASP A 84 22.71 5.26 5.60
C ASP A 84 22.45 4.18 4.54
N ALA A 85 22.31 2.91 4.96
CA ALA A 85 22.06 1.80 4.04
C ALA A 85 20.68 1.88 3.39
N VAL A 86 19.64 2.15 4.19
CA VAL A 86 18.26 2.38 3.72
C VAL A 86 18.23 3.59 2.78
N TYR A 87 18.89 4.68 3.15
CA TYR A 87 18.97 5.88 2.31
C TYR A 87 19.65 5.61 0.97
N ARG A 88 20.77 4.87 0.95
CA ARG A 88 21.44 4.50 -0.30
C ARG A 88 20.55 3.64 -1.17
N LEU A 89 19.87 2.65 -0.57
CA LEU A 89 18.92 1.77 -1.26
C LEU A 89 17.78 2.58 -1.89
N MET A 90 17.10 3.42 -1.10
CA MET A 90 15.98 4.25 -1.54
C MET A 90 16.36 5.31 -2.59
N ARG A 91 17.63 5.73 -2.63
CA ARG A 91 18.11 6.75 -3.58
C ARG A 91 18.86 6.16 -4.77
N GLY A 92 18.84 4.83 -4.96
CA GLY A 92 19.55 4.14 -6.04
C GLY A 92 21.06 4.42 -6.04
N LYS A 93 21.64 4.72 -4.87
CA LYS A 93 23.08 4.93 -4.71
C LYS A 93 23.77 3.56 -4.65
N ASN A 94 25.08 3.55 -4.91
CA ASN A 94 25.87 2.34 -4.76
C ASN A 94 25.79 1.83 -3.31
N LEU A 95 25.26 0.63 -3.14
CA LEU A 95 25.10 -0.06 -1.87
C LEU A 95 25.84 -1.39 -1.94
N SER A 96 26.98 -1.46 -1.25
CA SER A 96 27.75 -2.70 -1.13
C SER A 96 27.04 -3.69 -0.21
N SER A 97 27.23 -4.99 -0.44
CA SER A 97 26.70 -6.06 0.41
C SER A 97 27.24 -6.02 1.85
N SER A 98 28.39 -5.39 2.08
CA SER A 98 28.86 -5.03 3.41
C SER A 98 29.78 -3.82 3.38
N TYR A 99 29.74 -3.00 4.43
CA TYR A 99 30.61 -1.84 4.65
C TYR A 99 30.52 -1.33 6.08
N SER A 100 31.32 -0.33 6.45
CA SER A 100 31.29 0.27 7.80
C SER A 100 31.12 1.79 7.79
N VAL A 101 30.51 2.30 8.85
CA VAL A 101 30.32 3.73 9.13
C VAL A 101 30.88 4.03 10.52
N THR A 102 31.73 5.05 10.63
CA THR A 102 32.31 5.46 11.93
C THR A 102 31.77 6.83 12.33
N LEU A 103 31.23 6.91 13.56
CA LEU A 103 30.70 8.13 14.15
C LEU A 103 31.23 8.26 15.58
N ASN A 104 31.87 9.38 15.92
CA ASN A 104 32.36 9.66 17.28
C ASN A 104 33.15 8.50 17.93
N ASN A 105 34.05 7.86 17.18
CA ASN A 105 34.85 6.69 17.59
C ASN A 105 34.06 5.39 17.88
N ALA A 106 32.77 5.35 17.56
CA ALA A 106 32.00 4.11 17.43
C ALA A 106 31.99 3.68 15.96
N THR A 107 31.95 2.37 15.70
CA THR A 107 31.87 1.83 14.33
C THR A 107 30.62 0.97 14.19
N ALA A 108 29.82 1.22 13.15
CA ALA A 108 28.77 0.31 12.69
C ALA A 108 29.30 -0.50 11.51
N ASN A 109 29.18 -1.81 11.60
CA ASN A 109 29.37 -2.72 10.48
C ASN A 109 27.98 -3.07 9.91
N ILE A 110 27.77 -2.77 8.63
CA ILE A 110 26.51 -2.97 7.92
C ILE A 110 26.67 -4.20 7.02
N GLU A 111 25.69 -5.09 7.08
CA GLU A 111 25.52 -6.23 6.18
C GLU A 111 24.16 -6.10 5.49
N VAL A 112 24.16 -6.11 4.17
CA VAL A 112 22.97 -6.08 3.33
C VAL A 112 22.82 -7.45 2.70
N THR A 113 21.77 -8.16 3.10
CA THR A 113 21.43 -9.50 2.61
C THR A 113 20.23 -9.42 1.69
N ASP A 114 20.38 -9.96 0.49
CA ASP A 114 19.27 -10.15 -0.44
C ASP A 114 18.53 -11.43 -0.02
N ILE A 115 17.34 -11.29 0.56
CA ILE A 115 16.50 -12.42 0.98
C ILE A 115 15.68 -12.93 -0.21
N ALA A 116 15.18 -12.00 -1.02
CA ALA A 116 14.49 -12.23 -2.28
C ALA A 116 14.72 -11.04 -3.23
N ALA A 117 14.31 -11.14 -4.50
CA ALA A 117 14.38 -10.01 -5.43
C ALA A 117 13.56 -8.79 -4.93
N SER A 118 12.46 -9.07 -4.22
CA SER A 118 11.54 -8.12 -3.61
C SER A 118 11.83 -7.83 -2.14
N GLN A 119 12.87 -8.42 -1.53
CA GLN A 119 13.13 -8.27 -0.09
C GLN A 119 14.61 -8.19 0.25
N LYS A 120 15.00 -7.15 0.99
CA LYS A 120 16.36 -7.01 1.54
C LYS A 120 16.30 -6.96 3.06
N GLU A 121 17.36 -7.46 3.68
CA GLU A 121 17.60 -7.34 5.11
C GLU A 121 18.89 -6.56 5.32
N ILE A 122 18.84 -5.57 6.20
CA ILE A 122 19.99 -4.74 6.56
C ILE A 122 20.24 -4.95 8.05
N ASN A 123 21.38 -5.53 8.37
CA ASN A 123 21.85 -5.70 9.74
C ASN A 123 22.99 -4.69 10.00
N ALA A 124 22.86 -3.88 11.05
CA ALA A 124 23.91 -2.96 11.47
C ALA A 124 24.36 -3.28 12.89
N SER A 125 25.62 -3.67 13.05
CA SER A 125 26.25 -3.95 14.34
C SER A 125 27.13 -2.77 14.74
N GLY A 126 26.65 -1.98 15.70
CA GLY A 126 27.39 -0.87 16.31
C GLY A 126 28.27 -1.34 17.47
N ASP A 127 29.53 -0.89 17.49
CA ASP A 127 30.50 -1.14 18.55
C ASP A 127 31.13 0.18 19.02
N PHE A 128 31.03 0.43 20.33
CA PHE A 128 31.77 1.47 21.02
C PHE A 128 32.51 0.85 22.22
N SER A 129 33.83 0.71 22.09
CA SER A 129 34.71 0.20 23.15
C SER A 129 34.29 -1.17 23.70
N GLY A 130 33.81 -2.07 22.83
CA GLY A 130 33.43 -3.45 23.15
C GLY A 130 31.98 -3.64 23.58
N ALA A 131 31.20 -2.56 23.71
CA ALA A 131 29.75 -2.68 23.88
C ALA A 131 29.10 -2.79 22.50
N GLN A 132 28.44 -3.92 22.21
CA GLN A 132 27.81 -4.16 20.91
C GLN A 132 26.29 -4.03 20.98
N ARG A 133 25.70 -3.46 19.92
CA ARG A 133 24.26 -3.35 19.69
C ARG A 133 23.98 -3.63 18.22
N ILE A 134 23.03 -4.53 17.94
CA ILE A 134 22.66 -4.88 16.57
C ILE A 134 21.24 -4.42 16.30
N LEU A 135 21.07 -3.70 15.22
CA LEU A 135 19.77 -3.36 14.67
C LEU A 135 19.57 -4.10 13.36
N LYS A 136 18.32 -4.38 13.05
CA LYS A 136 17.88 -5.04 11.82
C LYS A 136 16.71 -4.29 11.21
N ALA A 137 16.84 -3.98 9.93
CA ALA A 137 15.74 -3.51 9.09
C ALA A 137 15.42 -4.56 8.02
N SER A 138 14.13 -4.87 7.85
CA SER A 138 13.66 -5.65 6.70
C SER A 138 12.93 -4.71 5.76
N LEU A 139 13.34 -4.71 4.49
CA LEU A 139 12.76 -3.91 3.44
C LEU A 139 12.12 -4.81 2.39
N LEU A 140 10.97 -4.39 1.88
CA LEU A 140 10.32 -4.98 0.72
C LEU A 140 10.36 -3.97 -0.42
N THR A 141 10.44 -4.40 -1.67
CA THR A 141 10.07 -3.51 -2.79
C THR A 141 8.63 -3.09 -2.53
N GLY A 142 8.39 -1.79 -2.49
CA GLY A 142 7.09 -1.23 -2.15
C GLY A 142 6.03 -1.90 -3.00
N THR A 143 4.93 -2.31 -2.38
CA THR A 143 3.77 -2.93 -3.02
C THR A 143 2.98 -1.88 -3.82
N ASP A 144 3.68 -1.00 -4.55
CA ASP A 144 3.16 0.20 -5.20
C ASP A 144 2.47 -0.11 -6.53
N SER A 145 1.83 -1.27 -6.59
CA SER A 145 1.01 -1.77 -7.69
C SER A 145 -0.43 -1.93 -7.22
N ALA A 146 -1.37 -1.99 -8.15
CA ALA A 146 -2.79 -2.17 -7.85
C ALA A 146 -3.01 -3.37 -6.92
N SER A 147 -3.59 -3.10 -5.74
CA SER A 147 -4.06 -4.14 -4.82
C SER A 147 -5.48 -4.53 -5.19
N PHE A 148 -5.69 -5.82 -5.45
CA PHE A 148 -7.02 -6.39 -5.70
C PHE A 148 -7.50 -7.07 -4.43
N PHE A 149 -8.37 -6.40 -3.68
CA PHE A 149 -8.85 -6.87 -2.38
C PHE A 149 -10.08 -7.78 -2.47
N TYR A 150 -10.73 -7.80 -3.63
CA TYR A 150 -12.00 -8.49 -3.86
C TYR A 150 -11.83 -9.54 -4.95
N GLY A 151 -12.68 -10.57 -4.92
CA GLY A 151 -12.77 -11.51 -6.04
C GLY A 151 -13.26 -10.83 -7.31
N VAL A 152 -14.16 -9.87 -7.12
CA VAL A 152 -14.68 -9.00 -8.16
C VAL A 152 -14.84 -7.59 -7.59
N GLN A 153 -14.25 -6.59 -8.27
CA GLN A 153 -14.47 -5.18 -7.99
C GLN A 153 -15.11 -4.50 -9.20
N VAL A 154 -16.27 -3.89 -9.01
CA VAL A 154 -17.05 -3.31 -10.11
C VAL A 154 -17.26 -1.82 -9.91
N GLY A 155 -17.13 -1.07 -11.00
CA GLY A 155 -17.39 0.35 -11.09
C GLY A 155 -18.88 0.69 -11.08
N ASP A 156 -19.21 1.89 -11.56
CA ASP A 156 -20.58 2.41 -11.55
C ASP A 156 -21.52 1.65 -12.51
N GLY A 157 -20.98 0.86 -13.44
CA GLY A 157 -21.73 0.05 -14.39
C GLY A 157 -22.40 -1.19 -13.79
N GLY A 158 -22.01 -1.59 -12.59
CA GLY A 158 -22.67 -2.68 -11.86
C GLY A 158 -22.32 -4.09 -12.37
N LEU A 159 -22.83 -5.09 -11.64
CA LEU A 159 -22.59 -6.51 -11.90
C LEU A 159 -23.88 -7.19 -12.32
N GLU A 160 -23.86 -7.85 -13.47
CA GLU A 160 -24.96 -8.67 -13.99
C GLU A 160 -24.56 -10.14 -13.96
N MET A 161 -25.43 -10.98 -13.40
CA MET A 161 -25.19 -12.41 -13.22
C MET A 161 -26.39 -13.23 -13.67
N GLU A 162 -26.21 -14.13 -14.64
CA GLU A 162 -27.26 -15.00 -15.16
C GLU A 162 -26.82 -16.47 -15.22
N ASN A 163 -27.78 -17.35 -15.49
CA ASN A 163 -27.58 -18.74 -15.94
C ASN A 163 -26.53 -19.53 -15.14
N ASN A 164 -26.77 -19.63 -13.83
CA ASN A 164 -25.92 -20.34 -12.85
C ASN A 164 -24.48 -19.84 -12.80
N SER A 165 -24.24 -18.56 -13.08
CA SER A 165 -22.93 -17.94 -12.88
C SER A 165 -22.59 -17.84 -11.39
N ILE A 166 -21.29 -17.97 -11.08
CA ILE A 166 -20.81 -18.06 -9.69
C ILE A 166 -19.59 -17.17 -9.47
N VAL A 167 -19.63 -16.34 -8.43
CA VAL A 167 -18.43 -15.71 -7.86
C VAL A 167 -18.05 -16.43 -6.56
N ASN A 168 -16.93 -17.16 -6.59
CA ASN A 168 -16.32 -17.77 -5.42
C ASN A 168 -15.38 -16.75 -4.75
N GLY A 169 -15.96 -15.83 -3.98
CA GLY A 169 -15.24 -14.76 -3.30
C GLY A 169 -16.14 -13.60 -2.89
N ASN A 170 -15.53 -12.55 -2.36
CA ASN A 170 -16.23 -11.31 -2.02
C ASN A 170 -16.39 -10.42 -3.25
N VAL A 171 -17.49 -9.66 -3.29
CA VAL A 171 -17.79 -8.70 -4.34
C VAL A 171 -17.98 -7.32 -3.76
N TYR A 172 -17.33 -6.34 -4.39
CA TYR A 172 -17.58 -4.93 -4.15
C TYR A 172 -18.06 -4.28 -5.45
N SER A 173 -19.19 -3.58 -5.44
CA SER A 173 -19.73 -2.87 -6.59
C SER A 173 -20.10 -1.43 -6.27
N ASN A 174 -19.68 -0.50 -7.13
CA ASN A 174 -20.09 0.90 -7.08
C ASN A 174 -21.45 1.17 -7.75
N GLY A 175 -21.95 0.21 -8.52
CA GLY A 175 -23.28 0.18 -9.14
C GLY A 175 -24.14 -0.98 -8.62
N SER A 176 -25.39 -1.07 -9.07
CA SER A 176 -26.29 -2.16 -8.69
C SER A 176 -25.73 -3.53 -9.10
N ILE A 177 -26.17 -4.57 -8.38
CA ILE A 177 -25.93 -5.97 -8.74
C ILE A 177 -27.28 -6.59 -9.09
N GLU A 178 -27.37 -7.22 -10.25
CA GLU A 178 -28.57 -7.84 -10.79
C GLU A 178 -28.27 -9.31 -11.09
N GLY A 179 -29.11 -10.19 -10.55
CA GLY A 179 -28.96 -11.63 -10.63
C GLY A 179 -30.22 -12.32 -11.14
N GLU A 180 -30.04 -13.32 -11.99
CA GLU A 180 -31.10 -14.20 -12.47
C GLU A 180 -30.65 -15.67 -12.54
N ASN A 181 -31.62 -16.59 -12.71
CA ASN A 181 -31.39 -17.99 -13.10
C ASN A 181 -30.27 -18.70 -12.33
N GLY A 182 -30.25 -18.60 -11.00
CA GLY A 182 -29.29 -19.32 -10.15
C GLY A 182 -27.97 -18.59 -9.88
N ALA A 183 -27.89 -17.28 -10.16
CA ALA A 183 -26.76 -16.44 -9.78
C ALA A 183 -26.38 -16.58 -8.30
N HIS A 184 -25.09 -16.83 -8.04
CA HIS A 184 -24.60 -17.11 -6.70
C HIS A 184 -23.25 -16.44 -6.39
N ILE A 185 -23.15 -15.78 -5.23
CA ILE A 185 -21.90 -15.25 -4.70
C ILE A 185 -21.63 -15.93 -3.37
N THR A 186 -20.47 -16.57 -3.19
CA THR A 186 -20.19 -17.35 -1.97
C THR A 186 -19.69 -16.49 -0.80
N GLY A 187 -19.16 -15.30 -1.07
CA GLY A 187 -18.59 -14.40 -0.06
C GLY A 187 -19.51 -13.25 0.33
N ASP A 188 -18.91 -12.22 0.94
CA ASP A 188 -19.59 -10.97 1.28
C ASP A 188 -19.80 -10.09 0.04
N VAL A 189 -20.91 -9.36 0.03
CA VAL A 189 -21.28 -8.44 -1.05
C VAL A 189 -21.51 -7.05 -0.48
N VAL A 190 -20.84 -6.06 -1.05
CA VAL A 190 -21.03 -4.64 -0.73
C VAL A 190 -21.37 -3.88 -2.00
N VAL A 191 -22.50 -3.17 -1.97
CA VAL A 191 -22.95 -2.27 -3.02
C VAL A 191 -22.95 -0.85 -2.49
N ALA A 192 -22.10 0.00 -3.05
CA ALA A 192 -21.95 1.40 -2.69
C ALA A 192 -23.09 2.26 -3.21
N GLY A 193 -23.30 3.43 -2.60
CA GLY A 193 -24.20 4.44 -3.15
C GLY A 193 -23.80 4.86 -4.56
N GLY A 194 -24.79 4.92 -5.46
CA GLY A 194 -24.59 5.35 -6.82
C GLY A 194 -24.37 6.87 -6.92
N ILE A 195 -23.84 7.31 -8.06
CA ILE A 195 -23.62 8.72 -8.37
C ILE A 195 -24.41 9.16 -9.60
N THR A 196 -24.54 10.47 -9.79
CA THR A 196 -24.96 11.00 -11.09
C THR A 196 -23.87 10.76 -12.13
N ILE A 197 -24.27 10.51 -13.38
CA ILE A 197 -23.33 10.26 -14.49
C ILE A 197 -22.38 11.45 -14.69
N LEU A 198 -22.90 12.68 -14.54
CA LEU A 198 -22.13 13.91 -14.67
C LEU A 198 -21.75 14.48 -13.30
N PRO A 199 -20.58 15.13 -13.19
CA PRO A 199 -20.22 15.87 -11.98
C PRO A 199 -21.20 17.01 -11.73
N SER A 200 -21.48 17.28 -10.45
CA SER A 200 -22.32 18.39 -10.02
C SER A 200 -21.60 19.73 -10.17
N VAL A 201 -20.27 19.73 -9.99
CA VAL A 201 -19.40 20.90 -10.16
C VAL A 201 -18.09 20.42 -10.78
N GLU A 202 -17.60 21.12 -11.79
CA GLU A 202 -16.28 20.85 -12.35
C GLU A 202 -15.61 22.10 -12.91
N TRP A 203 -14.28 22.04 -12.95
CA TRP A 203 -13.46 22.82 -13.86
C TRP A 203 -12.46 21.86 -14.49
N ALA A 204 -12.79 21.36 -15.68
CA ALA A 204 -12.01 20.31 -16.32
C ALA A 204 -10.88 20.83 -17.22
N THR A 205 -10.79 22.14 -17.47
CA THR A 205 -9.76 22.73 -18.33
C THR A 205 -8.38 22.65 -17.67
N HIS A 206 -7.37 22.17 -18.41
CA HIS A 206 -5.99 22.07 -17.93
C HIS A 206 -4.94 22.21 -19.04
N ASN A 207 -4.35 23.38 -19.17
CA ASN A 207 -3.40 23.70 -20.25
C ASN A 207 -1.95 23.87 -19.77
N THR A 208 -1.70 23.94 -18.45
CA THR A 208 -0.34 24.07 -17.90
C THR A 208 -0.12 23.21 -16.66
N ASP A 209 1.15 22.93 -16.37
CA ASP A 209 1.57 22.30 -15.12
C ASP A 209 1.46 23.28 -13.95
N GLN A 210 1.10 22.74 -12.78
CA GLN A 210 1.21 23.44 -11.50
C GLN A 210 1.79 22.47 -10.47
N PHE A 211 3.10 22.63 -10.26
CA PHE A 211 3.83 21.79 -9.32
C PHE A 211 3.64 22.26 -7.88
N PHE A 212 3.55 21.30 -6.97
CA PHE A 212 3.52 21.52 -5.52
C PHE A 212 4.40 20.48 -4.83
N ALA A 213 4.72 20.71 -3.55
CA ALA A 213 5.73 19.94 -2.81
C ALA A 213 7.14 19.99 -3.41
N THR A 214 7.45 21.02 -4.22
CA THR A 214 8.82 21.22 -4.74
C THR A 214 9.74 21.86 -3.70
N ALA A 215 9.18 22.72 -2.84
CA ALA A 215 9.86 23.40 -1.75
C ALA A 215 8.95 23.52 -0.52
N SER A 216 9.52 23.94 0.61
CA SER A 216 8.75 24.12 1.85
C SER A 216 7.71 25.25 1.75
N SER A 217 7.80 26.15 0.76
CA SER A 217 6.87 27.28 0.56
C SER A 217 5.59 26.93 -0.19
N ASN A 218 5.55 25.79 -0.90
CA ASN A 218 4.42 25.35 -1.73
C ASN A 218 4.10 23.87 -1.49
N ARG A 219 4.25 23.42 -0.25
CA ARG A 219 4.07 22.02 0.12
C ARG A 219 2.66 21.51 -0.14
N ASP A 220 1.67 22.36 0.12
CA ASP A 220 0.25 22.01 0.03
C ASP A 220 -0.45 22.93 -0.96
N ILE A 221 -1.49 22.43 -1.61
CA ILE A 221 -2.20 23.11 -2.70
C ILE A 221 -3.71 22.90 -2.57
N ALA A 222 -4.51 23.84 -3.05
CA ALA A 222 -5.96 23.78 -2.92
C ALA A 222 -6.70 24.47 -4.06
N GLN A 223 -7.89 23.98 -4.36
CA GLN A 223 -8.85 24.59 -5.28
C GLN A 223 -10.16 24.84 -4.57
N SER A 224 -10.72 26.05 -4.71
CA SER A 224 -12.08 26.32 -4.23
C SER A 224 -13.14 25.93 -5.25
N PHE A 225 -14.31 25.58 -4.76
CA PHE A 225 -15.52 25.38 -5.54
C PHE A 225 -16.75 25.80 -4.72
N THR A 226 -17.80 26.22 -5.41
CA THR A 226 -19.11 26.49 -4.79
C THR A 226 -20.01 25.30 -5.02
N ALA A 227 -20.57 24.71 -3.96
CA ALA A 227 -21.51 23.59 -4.08
C ALA A 227 -22.76 24.03 -4.87
N ALA A 228 -23.07 23.31 -5.94
CA ALA A 228 -24.22 23.61 -6.81
C ALA A 228 -25.54 22.97 -6.33
N SER A 229 -25.48 22.10 -5.32
CA SER A 229 -26.62 21.42 -4.73
C SER A 229 -26.34 21.08 -3.27
N GLU A 230 -27.39 20.73 -2.53
CA GLU A 230 -27.29 20.16 -1.18
C GLU A 230 -27.23 18.64 -1.27
N GLY A 231 -26.37 18.01 -0.49
CA GLY A 231 -26.30 16.55 -0.40
C GLY A 231 -24.92 16.00 -0.11
N ASN A 232 -24.83 14.68 -0.13
CA ASN A 232 -23.63 13.95 0.24
C ASN A 232 -22.52 14.09 -0.82
N LEU A 233 -21.28 14.34 -0.42
CA LEU A 233 -20.14 14.35 -1.33
C LEU A 233 -19.70 12.91 -1.63
N ALA A 234 -20.17 12.37 -2.74
CA ALA A 234 -19.92 10.98 -3.10
C ALA A 234 -18.49 10.75 -3.64
N LYS A 235 -17.99 11.67 -4.47
CA LYS A 235 -16.69 11.52 -5.15
C LYS A 235 -16.08 12.89 -5.48
N VAL A 236 -14.76 12.96 -5.42
CA VAL A 236 -13.96 14.05 -6.00
C VAL A 236 -12.94 13.46 -6.96
N SER A 237 -12.69 14.13 -8.08
CA SER A 237 -11.57 13.80 -8.96
C SER A 237 -10.63 14.99 -9.10
N VAL A 238 -9.33 14.73 -9.08
CA VAL A 238 -8.27 15.73 -9.32
C VAL A 238 -7.39 15.29 -10.48
N TYR A 239 -6.97 16.21 -11.34
CA TYR A 239 -6.11 15.86 -12.48
C TYR A 239 -4.63 15.94 -12.08
N LEU A 240 -4.06 14.79 -11.72
CA LEU A 240 -2.82 14.69 -10.96
C LEU A 240 -1.80 13.77 -11.65
N GLY A 241 -0.53 14.15 -11.58
CA GLY A 241 0.61 13.30 -11.91
C GLY A 241 1.78 13.53 -10.95
N LYS A 242 2.84 12.73 -11.06
CA LYS A 242 4.05 12.83 -10.22
C LYS A 242 5.33 13.05 -11.02
N VAL A 243 6.32 13.67 -10.38
CA VAL A 243 7.69 13.78 -10.87
C VAL A 243 8.61 13.06 -9.89
N GLY A 244 9.49 12.22 -10.41
CA GLY A 244 10.37 11.36 -9.60
C GLY A 244 9.57 10.32 -8.81
N ALA A 245 10.02 10.02 -7.59
CA ALA A 245 9.39 9.04 -6.71
C ALA A 245 9.06 9.68 -5.34
N PRO A 246 7.93 10.42 -5.21
CA PRO A 246 7.41 10.85 -3.92
C PRO A 246 7.19 9.64 -3.00
N SER A 247 7.74 9.70 -1.79
CA SER A 247 7.80 8.57 -0.85
C SER A 247 6.58 8.44 0.06
N GLY A 248 5.58 9.30 -0.07
CA GLY A 248 4.41 9.30 0.80
C GLY A 248 3.13 9.58 0.03
N ASN A 249 2.01 9.35 0.70
CA ASN A 249 0.69 9.58 0.15
C ASN A 249 0.27 11.05 0.30
N ILE A 250 -0.62 11.51 -0.58
CA ILE A 250 -1.30 12.79 -0.40
C ILE A 250 -2.52 12.57 0.48
N THR A 251 -2.75 13.48 1.42
CA THR A 251 -4.03 13.56 2.16
C THR A 251 -4.91 14.59 1.47
N LEU A 252 -5.94 14.13 0.76
CA LEU A 252 -6.99 15.01 0.24
C LEU A 252 -7.93 15.38 1.37
N LYS A 253 -8.22 16.67 1.53
CA LYS A 253 -9.15 17.20 2.52
C LYS A 253 -10.21 18.05 1.85
N ILE A 254 -11.42 18.02 2.39
CA ILE A 254 -12.48 18.96 2.07
C ILE A 254 -12.61 19.93 3.24
N ALA A 255 -12.38 21.21 2.99
CA ALA A 255 -12.40 22.25 4.02
C ALA A 255 -13.49 23.29 3.73
N ASN A 256 -14.02 23.91 4.78
CA ASN A 256 -14.92 25.06 4.65
C ASN A 256 -14.12 26.29 4.16
N ASP A 257 -14.78 27.21 3.49
CA ASP A 257 -14.19 28.52 3.23
C ASP A 257 -14.03 29.34 4.54
N ASN A 258 -12.89 30.02 4.65
CA ASN A 258 -12.60 30.95 5.73
C ASN A 258 -12.06 32.26 5.14
N SER A 259 -12.98 33.08 4.62
CA SER A 259 -12.67 34.37 3.98
C SER A 259 -11.79 34.22 2.74
N GLY A 260 -12.19 33.32 1.82
CA GLY A 260 -11.49 33.10 0.55
C GLY A 260 -10.21 32.28 0.66
N LYS A 261 -10.10 31.44 1.69
CA LYS A 261 -9.02 30.45 1.86
C LYS A 261 -9.55 29.22 2.62
N PRO A 262 -8.91 28.05 2.51
CA PRO A 262 -9.29 26.88 3.29
C PRO A 262 -9.26 27.14 4.80
N SER A 263 -10.26 26.67 5.54
CA SER A 263 -10.18 26.51 6.99
C SER A 263 -9.11 25.48 7.35
N THR A 264 -8.51 25.58 8.54
CA THR A 264 -7.54 24.58 9.04
C THR A 264 -8.21 23.26 9.45
N GLY A 265 -9.50 23.31 9.82
CA GLY A 265 -10.33 22.13 9.96
C GLY A 265 -10.80 21.60 8.60
N ASN A 266 -11.14 20.31 8.55
CA ASN A 266 -11.76 19.66 7.39
C ASN A 266 -13.07 18.99 7.80
N ILE A 267 -13.98 18.83 6.83
CA ILE A 267 -15.24 18.10 6.99
C ILE A 267 -15.15 16.66 6.47
N ALA A 268 -14.13 16.37 5.67
CA ALA A 268 -13.77 15.03 5.25
C ALA A 268 -12.31 14.97 4.81
N SER A 269 -11.75 13.76 4.85
CA SER A 269 -10.41 13.48 4.35
C SER A 269 -10.32 12.09 3.75
N ALA A 270 -9.48 11.94 2.74
CA ALA A 270 -9.16 10.66 2.10
C ALA A 270 -7.67 10.64 1.72
N THR A 271 -7.14 9.44 1.53
CA THR A 271 -5.75 9.24 1.11
C THR A 271 -5.71 8.99 -0.39
N ILE A 272 -4.82 9.69 -1.09
CA ILE A 272 -4.41 9.36 -2.45
C ILE A 272 -3.06 8.64 -2.33
N PRO A 273 -3.02 7.31 -2.56
CA PRO A 273 -1.77 6.57 -2.57
C PRO A 273 -0.81 7.12 -3.63
N ASN A 274 0.48 7.19 -3.34
CA ASN A 274 1.46 7.58 -4.36
C ASN A 274 1.57 6.57 -5.52
N SER A 275 1.24 5.31 -5.24
CA SER A 275 1.20 4.19 -6.16
C SER A 275 0.07 4.32 -7.18
N SER A 276 -1.05 4.92 -6.83
CA SER A 276 -2.20 5.11 -7.73
C SER A 276 -2.00 6.23 -8.75
N VAL A 277 -0.93 7.02 -8.64
CA VAL A 277 -0.66 8.19 -9.48
C VAL A 277 0.53 7.92 -10.40
N GLY A 278 0.31 8.03 -11.71
CA GLY A 278 1.35 7.90 -12.73
C GLY A 278 2.21 9.17 -12.89
N ALA A 279 3.32 9.02 -13.61
CA ALA A 279 4.12 10.15 -14.10
C ALA A 279 3.34 10.95 -15.14
N THR A 280 2.56 10.26 -15.98
CA THR A 280 1.57 10.90 -16.86
C THR A 280 0.37 11.39 -16.04
N PRO A 281 0.06 12.70 -16.03
CA PRO A 281 -1.09 13.20 -15.29
C PRO A 281 -2.42 12.69 -15.85
N SER A 282 -3.33 12.30 -14.95
CA SER A 282 -4.66 11.77 -15.29
C SER A 282 -5.68 12.12 -14.19
N TRP A 283 -6.96 11.81 -14.41
CA TRP A 283 -7.97 11.92 -13.36
C TRP A 283 -7.74 10.86 -12.28
N ILE A 284 -7.61 11.31 -11.03
CA ILE A 284 -7.53 10.47 -9.85
C ILE A 284 -8.82 10.64 -9.06
N ASP A 285 -9.61 9.57 -9.02
CA ASP A 285 -10.86 9.51 -8.27
C ASP A 285 -10.59 9.25 -6.79
N VAL A 286 -11.33 9.97 -5.95
CA VAL A 286 -11.21 9.94 -4.49
C VAL A 286 -12.58 9.87 -3.86
N SER A 287 -12.82 8.75 -3.18
CA SER A 287 -13.99 8.50 -2.34
C SER A 287 -13.64 8.65 -0.86
N PHE A 288 -14.63 8.96 -0.03
CA PHE A 288 -14.45 9.21 1.41
C PHE A 288 -15.12 8.11 2.22
N SER A 289 -14.41 7.58 3.22
CA SER A 289 -14.97 6.58 4.16
C SER A 289 -16.16 7.11 4.97
N SER A 290 -16.22 8.43 5.14
CA SER A 290 -17.39 9.16 5.64
C SER A 290 -17.65 10.35 4.72
N SER A 291 -18.61 10.17 3.82
CA SER A 291 -18.98 11.21 2.87
C SER A 291 -19.72 12.36 3.60
N PRO A 292 -19.24 13.60 3.51
CA PRO A 292 -19.83 14.75 4.20
C PRO A 292 -21.02 15.31 3.42
N ASN A 293 -22.00 15.88 4.13
CA ASN A 293 -23.05 16.67 3.48
C ASN A 293 -22.56 18.08 3.17
N LEU A 294 -22.70 18.50 1.92
CA LEU A 294 -22.44 19.86 1.46
C LEU A 294 -23.76 20.64 1.41
N THR A 295 -23.67 21.93 1.69
CA THR A 295 -24.80 22.87 1.62
C THR A 295 -24.74 23.65 0.32
N ASN A 296 -25.85 23.72 -0.40
CA ASN A 296 -25.95 24.48 -1.65
C ASN A 296 -25.52 25.95 -1.47
N GLY A 297 -24.74 26.47 -2.42
CA GLY A 297 -24.26 27.85 -2.44
C GLY A 297 -23.07 28.15 -1.51
N ASN A 298 -22.71 27.23 -0.61
CA ASN A 298 -21.50 27.38 0.19
C ASN A 298 -20.24 27.09 -0.62
N LYS A 299 -19.17 27.82 -0.31
CA LYS A 299 -17.84 27.59 -0.86
C LYS A 299 -17.06 26.60 0.00
N TYR A 300 -16.45 25.63 -0.66
CA TYR A 300 -15.58 24.62 -0.07
C TYR A 300 -14.23 24.60 -0.79
N TRP A 301 -13.26 23.92 -0.20
CA TRP A 301 -11.92 23.77 -0.73
C TRP A 301 -11.53 22.30 -0.80
N ILE A 302 -11.05 21.87 -1.96
CA ILE A 302 -10.30 20.63 -2.13
C ILE A 302 -8.84 20.97 -1.81
N VAL A 303 -8.27 20.36 -0.78
CA VAL A 303 -6.90 20.61 -0.33
C VAL A 303 -6.10 19.32 -0.49
N LEU A 304 -4.97 19.38 -1.19
CA LEU A 304 -3.97 18.32 -1.21
C LEU A 304 -2.85 18.69 -0.23
N ASP A 305 -2.81 17.96 0.88
CA ASP A 305 -1.81 18.07 1.95
C ASP A 305 -0.76 16.98 1.78
N TYR A 306 0.51 17.36 1.73
CA TYR A 306 1.61 16.42 1.58
C TYR A 306 2.68 16.63 2.67
N GLY A 307 3.16 15.52 3.26
CA GLY A 307 3.98 15.57 4.47
C GLY A 307 5.42 16.04 4.29
N SER A 308 5.93 16.19 3.06
CA SER A 308 7.32 16.54 2.77
C SER A 308 7.45 17.42 1.52
N ASN A 309 8.66 17.85 1.18
CA ASN A 309 8.93 18.54 -0.08
C ASN A 309 10.27 18.09 -0.67
N SER A 310 10.39 18.10 -1.99
CA SER A 310 11.62 17.73 -2.68
C SER A 310 11.69 18.40 -4.06
N ALA A 311 12.89 18.86 -4.42
CA ALA A 311 13.15 19.43 -5.75
C ALA A 311 13.14 18.39 -6.88
N THR A 312 13.08 17.09 -6.57
CA THR A 312 13.09 16.00 -7.56
C THR A 312 11.92 15.03 -7.42
N ASN A 313 11.24 15.01 -6.27
CA ASN A 313 10.16 14.08 -5.96
C ASN A 313 8.93 14.87 -5.51
N TYR A 314 8.09 15.26 -6.46
CA TYR A 314 6.99 16.19 -6.22
C TYR A 314 5.80 15.90 -7.13
N TRP A 315 4.75 16.70 -7.00
CA TRP A 315 3.46 16.44 -7.61
C TRP A 315 3.08 17.53 -8.61
N ASN A 316 2.23 17.18 -9.56
CA ASN A 316 1.69 18.08 -10.58
C ASN A 316 0.17 17.98 -10.60
N TRP A 317 -0.52 18.98 -10.05
CA TRP A 317 -1.96 19.12 -10.23
C TRP A 317 -2.17 20.07 -11.39
N ARG A 318 -2.55 19.56 -12.56
CA ARG A 318 -2.63 20.40 -13.75
C ARG A 318 -3.67 21.51 -13.56
N LYS A 319 -3.39 22.68 -14.14
CA LYS A 319 -4.28 23.84 -14.06
C LYS A 319 -4.60 24.42 -15.44
N ASP A 320 -5.70 25.15 -15.49
CA ASP A 320 -5.88 26.23 -16.45
C ASP A 320 -5.01 27.42 -16.02
N ASN A 321 -4.17 27.93 -16.92
CA ASN A 321 -3.36 29.11 -16.66
C ASN A 321 -4.17 30.41 -16.58
N THR A 322 -5.46 30.34 -16.93
CA THR A 322 -6.43 31.41 -16.71
C THR A 322 -7.21 31.14 -15.41
N ASP A 323 -7.43 32.18 -14.62
CA ASP A 323 -8.27 32.14 -13.40
C ASP A 323 -9.73 32.40 -13.80
N ALA A 324 -10.22 31.62 -14.77
CA ALA A 324 -11.49 31.85 -15.46
C ALA A 324 -12.69 31.23 -14.73
N TYR A 325 -12.47 30.37 -13.73
CA TYR A 325 -13.54 29.82 -12.89
C TYR A 325 -14.03 30.87 -11.88
N ALA A 326 -14.93 31.73 -12.35
CA ALA A 326 -15.38 32.91 -11.62
C ALA A 326 -15.78 32.63 -10.16
N ASN A 327 -15.40 33.56 -9.28
CA ASN A 327 -15.62 33.53 -7.83
C ASN A 327 -14.94 32.38 -7.08
N ASN A 328 -14.16 31.55 -7.76
CA ASN A 328 -13.31 30.51 -7.17
C ASN A 328 -11.87 30.73 -7.65
N THR A 329 -10.93 30.01 -7.06
CA THR A 329 -9.50 30.16 -7.38
C THR A 329 -8.69 29.01 -6.78
N GLY A 330 -7.54 28.74 -7.40
CA GLY A 330 -6.49 27.87 -6.89
C GLY A 330 -5.50 28.63 -5.98
N LYS A 331 -5.05 27.97 -4.91
CA LYS A 331 -4.05 28.51 -3.97
C LYS A 331 -3.05 27.45 -3.52
N TYR A 332 -1.87 27.87 -3.08
CA TYR A 332 -0.89 27.01 -2.43
C TYR A 332 -0.34 27.64 -1.16
N THR A 333 0.30 26.82 -0.32
CA THR A 333 0.86 27.25 0.96
C THR A 333 2.00 26.34 1.40
N SER A 334 2.74 26.77 2.42
CA SER A 334 3.79 25.98 3.05
C SER A 334 3.25 24.88 3.97
N ASN A 335 2.06 25.10 4.54
CA ASN A 335 1.45 24.17 5.48
C ASN A 335 -0.06 24.45 5.65
N CYS A 336 -0.94 23.70 5.00
CA CYS A 336 -2.37 23.98 4.93
C CYS A 336 -3.10 23.97 6.27
N CYS A 337 -2.56 23.27 7.27
CA CYS A 337 -3.45 22.67 8.25
C CYS A 337 -2.99 22.81 9.69
N SER A 338 -1.97 23.63 9.97
CA SER A 338 -1.66 24.05 11.35
C SER A 338 -1.41 25.55 11.48
N GLY A 339 -1.87 26.11 12.60
CA GLY A 339 -1.75 27.54 12.89
C GLY A 339 -2.61 28.42 11.96
N SER A 340 -2.00 29.50 11.44
CA SER A 340 -2.66 30.48 10.57
C SER A 340 -1.94 30.54 9.23
N PRO A 341 -2.18 29.57 8.32
CA PRO A 341 -1.42 29.50 7.08
C PRO A 341 -1.69 30.67 6.14
N THR A 342 -0.61 31.12 5.51
CA THR A 342 -0.65 32.11 4.44
C THR A 342 -0.84 31.38 3.12
N TRP A 343 -1.93 31.67 2.44
CA TRP A 343 -2.26 31.11 1.14
C TRP A 343 -1.93 32.10 0.04
N ILE A 344 -1.25 31.62 -1.00
CA ILE A 344 -0.84 32.40 -2.17
C ILE A 344 -1.64 31.89 -3.36
N ASN A 345 -2.10 32.80 -4.24
CA ASN A 345 -2.83 32.41 -5.44
C ASN A 345 -1.92 31.59 -6.38
N ALA A 346 -2.44 30.48 -6.89
CA ALA A 346 -1.76 29.65 -7.88
C ALA A 346 -1.69 30.33 -9.26
N GLY A 347 -2.48 31.39 -9.47
CA GLY A 347 -2.56 32.13 -10.73
C GLY A 347 -3.19 31.28 -11.83
N GLY A 348 -4.37 30.71 -11.56
CA GLY A 348 -5.10 29.80 -12.42
C GLY A 348 -5.91 28.78 -11.61
N ASP A 349 -6.80 28.08 -12.30
CA ASP A 349 -7.73 27.11 -11.72
C ASP A 349 -7.25 25.68 -11.90
N LEU A 350 -7.08 24.97 -10.79
CA LEU A 350 -6.67 23.56 -10.78
C LEU A 350 -7.80 22.67 -11.24
N ALA A 351 -7.51 21.66 -12.08
CA ALA A 351 -8.56 20.87 -12.68
C ALA A 351 -9.18 19.86 -11.71
N PHE A 352 -10.51 19.91 -11.56
CA PHE A 352 -11.24 19.11 -10.58
C PHE A 352 -12.67 18.75 -11.04
N LYS A 353 -13.23 17.72 -10.43
CA LYS A 353 -14.65 17.32 -10.56
C LYS A 353 -15.21 16.92 -9.19
N VAL A 354 -16.48 17.21 -8.94
CA VAL A 354 -17.17 16.94 -7.67
C VAL A 354 -18.56 16.38 -7.95
N TRP A 355 -18.91 15.29 -7.29
CA TRP A 355 -20.25 14.69 -7.31
C TRP A 355 -20.93 14.88 -5.97
N ILE A 356 -22.04 15.63 -5.96
CA ILE A 356 -22.85 15.95 -4.79
C ILE A 356 -24.22 15.28 -4.96
N GLY A 357 -24.65 14.55 -3.94
CA GLY A 357 -25.81 13.67 -3.96
C GLY A 357 -25.44 12.24 -4.38
N GLY A 358 -26.45 11.48 -4.75
CA GLY A 358 -26.29 10.09 -5.19
C GLY A 358 -27.62 9.49 -5.63
N VAL A 359 -27.56 8.27 -6.13
CA VAL A 359 -28.73 7.44 -6.46
C VAL A 359 -28.67 6.17 -5.63
N ASN A 360 -29.84 5.62 -5.29
CA ASN A 360 -29.89 4.34 -4.61
C ASN A 360 -29.48 3.23 -5.57
N THR A 361 -28.61 2.35 -5.11
CA THR A 361 -28.21 1.11 -5.77
C THR A 361 -28.78 -0.09 -5.03
N SER A 362 -28.85 -1.23 -5.71
CA SER A 362 -29.51 -2.43 -5.17
C SER A 362 -28.69 -3.70 -5.37
N ILE A 363 -29.00 -4.69 -4.55
CA ILE A 363 -28.73 -6.09 -4.80
C ILE A 363 -30.07 -6.72 -5.19
N ASP A 364 -30.19 -7.25 -6.40
CA ASP A 364 -31.41 -7.86 -6.94
C ASP A 364 -31.19 -9.31 -7.40
N GLY A 365 -32.08 -10.23 -7.00
CA GLY A 365 -32.27 -11.50 -7.69
C GLY A 365 -31.21 -12.60 -7.52
N LEU A 366 -30.24 -12.45 -6.62
CA LEU A 366 -29.20 -13.49 -6.37
C LEU A 366 -29.22 -14.10 -4.96
N THR A 367 -28.49 -15.20 -4.81
CA THR A 367 -28.19 -15.82 -3.51
C THR A 367 -26.78 -15.47 -3.07
N ILE A 368 -26.64 -14.95 -1.84
CA ILE A 368 -25.35 -14.59 -1.23
C ILE A 368 -25.04 -15.56 -0.08
N GLY A 369 -23.79 -16.02 -0.05
CA GLY A 369 -23.26 -16.84 1.03
C GLY A 369 -23.81 -18.27 1.04
N ASP A 370 -23.39 -19.04 2.04
CA ASP A 370 -23.94 -20.36 2.31
C ASP A 370 -24.74 -20.36 3.62
N SER A 371 -24.90 -21.51 4.28
CA SER A 371 -25.61 -21.56 5.55
C SER A 371 -24.89 -20.86 6.72
N ILE A 372 -23.59 -20.55 6.60
CA ILE A 372 -22.73 -20.08 7.70
C ILE A 372 -21.85 -18.87 7.38
N SER A 373 -21.65 -18.51 6.12
CA SER A 373 -20.82 -17.38 5.66
C SER A 373 -21.54 -16.54 4.61
N GLY A 374 -21.13 -15.27 4.51
CA GLY A 374 -21.64 -14.30 3.54
C GLY A 374 -22.60 -13.29 4.18
N SER A 375 -22.53 -12.06 3.71
CA SER A 375 -23.38 -10.95 4.13
C SER A 375 -23.57 -9.98 2.98
N GLY A 376 -24.69 -9.25 3.00
CA GLY A 376 -24.97 -8.21 2.02
C GLY A 376 -25.01 -6.84 2.67
N ARG A 377 -24.45 -5.83 2.02
CA ARG A 377 -24.57 -4.40 2.39
C ARG A 377 -24.98 -3.57 1.18
N ALA A 378 -26.10 -2.87 1.22
CA ALA A 378 -26.61 -2.06 0.10
C ALA A 378 -27.69 -1.06 0.53
N ASN A 379 -28.06 -0.11 -0.33
CA ASN A 379 -29.22 0.75 -0.09
C ASN A 379 -30.55 -0.03 -0.15
N LEU A 380 -30.61 -1.06 -1.01
CA LEU A 380 -31.82 -1.84 -1.25
C LEU A 380 -31.49 -3.30 -1.56
N PHE A 381 -32.32 -4.20 -1.01
CA PHE A 381 -32.35 -5.62 -1.38
C PHE A 381 -33.66 -5.94 -2.06
N ILE A 382 -33.59 -6.59 -3.22
CA ILE A 382 -34.73 -7.01 -4.03
C ILE A 382 -34.52 -8.50 -4.33
N ASN A 383 -35.55 -9.33 -4.13
CA ASN A 383 -35.51 -10.78 -4.42
C ASN A 383 -34.24 -11.54 -3.96
N THR A 384 -33.53 -11.04 -2.95
CA THR A 384 -32.21 -11.53 -2.55
C THR A 384 -32.37 -12.53 -1.42
N THR A 385 -31.60 -13.62 -1.48
CA THR A 385 -31.55 -14.64 -0.42
C THR A 385 -30.18 -14.69 0.21
N ILE A 386 -30.10 -14.63 1.54
CA ILE A 386 -28.85 -14.80 2.29
C ILE A 386 -29.08 -15.83 3.40
N HIS A 387 -28.18 -16.80 3.56
CA HIS A 387 -28.35 -17.93 4.48
C HIS A 387 -29.68 -18.69 4.30
N GLY A 388 -30.11 -18.89 3.05
CA GLY A 388 -31.34 -19.61 2.72
C GLY A 388 -32.65 -18.90 3.11
N SER A 389 -32.58 -17.63 3.54
CA SER A 389 -33.75 -16.81 3.86
C SER A 389 -33.77 -15.53 3.01
N VAL A 390 -34.96 -15.16 2.50
CA VAL A 390 -35.15 -13.94 1.71
C VAL A 390 -34.92 -12.69 2.58
N CYS A 391 -34.30 -11.65 2.03
CA CYS A 391 -34.18 -10.35 2.70
C CYS A 391 -35.55 -9.68 2.90
N PRO A 392 -35.76 -8.91 4.00
CA PRO A 392 -34.76 -8.56 5.01
C PRO A 392 -34.54 -9.65 6.07
N ASN A 393 -33.28 -9.88 6.45
CA ASN A 393 -32.87 -10.69 7.59
C ASN A 393 -31.60 -10.08 8.23
N GLN A 394 -31.06 -10.67 9.31
CA GLN A 394 -29.92 -10.09 10.05
C GLN A 394 -28.62 -9.92 9.23
N TYR A 395 -28.50 -10.60 8.10
CA TYR A 395 -27.34 -10.56 7.20
C TYR A 395 -27.53 -9.60 6.02
N CYS A 396 -28.73 -9.01 5.86
CA CYS A 396 -29.05 -7.98 4.88
C CYS A 396 -28.92 -6.60 5.56
N ILE A 397 -27.74 -6.02 5.53
CA ILE A 397 -27.45 -4.74 6.18
C ILE A 397 -27.84 -3.61 5.21
N THR A 398 -28.93 -2.92 5.52
CA THR A 398 -29.36 -1.75 4.74
C THR A 398 -28.65 -0.49 5.20
N ASP A 399 -27.72 -0.01 4.40
CA ASP A 399 -26.95 1.22 4.63
C ASP A 399 -26.56 1.90 3.31
N ASN A 400 -25.63 2.86 3.36
CA ASN A 400 -25.11 3.53 2.17
C ASN A 400 -23.58 3.47 2.18
N PRO A 401 -22.98 2.33 1.77
CA PRO A 401 -21.54 2.16 1.77
C PRO A 401 -20.85 3.22 0.90
N SER A 402 -19.70 3.71 1.37
CA SER A 402 -18.85 4.61 0.62
C SER A 402 -18.21 3.89 -0.55
N LYS A 403 -18.19 4.51 -1.73
CA LYS A 403 -17.59 4.00 -2.96
C LYS A 403 -16.12 3.63 -2.82
N GLU A 404 -15.67 2.68 -3.64
CA GLU A 404 -14.25 2.34 -3.78
C GLU A 404 -13.68 2.88 -5.09
N ASN A 405 -12.44 3.35 -5.05
CA ASN A 405 -11.78 3.84 -6.27
C ASN A 405 -11.28 2.67 -7.11
N MET A 406 -11.25 2.84 -8.43
CA MET A 406 -10.63 1.87 -9.32
C MET A 406 -9.12 1.80 -9.04
N PRO A 407 -8.52 0.59 -8.97
CA PRO A 407 -7.18 0.40 -8.43
C PRO A 407 -6.05 0.85 -9.38
N ILE A 408 -6.32 1.04 -10.68
CA ILE A 408 -5.35 1.51 -11.67
C ILE A 408 -5.87 2.78 -12.36
N SER A 409 -5.10 3.87 -12.28
CA SER A 409 -5.39 5.11 -13.00
C SER A 409 -4.93 5.08 -14.45
N ASP A 410 -5.56 5.89 -15.30
CA ASP A 410 -5.18 6.03 -16.72
C ASP A 410 -3.72 6.51 -16.88
N GLY A 411 -3.22 7.29 -15.92
CA GLY A 411 -1.83 7.73 -15.89
C GLY A 411 -0.85 6.56 -15.73
N LEU A 412 -1.15 5.58 -14.88
CA LEU A 412 -0.35 4.36 -14.75
C LEU A 412 -0.42 3.50 -16.00
N VAL A 413 -1.62 3.37 -16.59
CA VAL A 413 -1.79 2.68 -17.88
C VAL A 413 -0.91 3.32 -18.95
N GLN A 414 -0.86 4.66 -19.01
CA GLN A 414 0.00 5.36 -19.95
C GLN A 414 1.49 5.16 -19.65
N ASP A 415 1.91 5.11 -18.39
CA ASP A 415 3.29 4.82 -18.02
C ASP A 415 3.72 3.43 -18.48
N TRP A 416 2.85 2.42 -18.37
CA TRP A 416 3.11 1.07 -18.91
C TRP A 416 3.17 1.04 -20.43
N LYS A 417 2.29 1.80 -21.12
CA LYS A 417 2.37 1.97 -22.59
C LYS A 417 3.69 2.61 -23.01
N ASN A 418 4.15 3.61 -22.25
CA ASN A 418 5.46 4.25 -22.48
C ASN A 418 6.61 3.26 -22.26
N ALA A 419 6.54 2.39 -21.24
CA ALA A 419 7.53 1.36 -20.99
C ALA A 419 7.57 0.30 -22.12
N ALA A 420 6.40 -0.12 -22.63
CA ALA A 420 6.31 -1.01 -23.79
C ALA A 420 6.90 -0.36 -25.04
N LEU A 421 6.58 0.92 -25.29
CA LEU A 421 7.14 1.68 -26.41
C LEU A 421 8.67 1.84 -26.31
N ALA A 422 9.21 2.01 -25.09
CA ALA A 422 10.65 2.08 -24.87
C ALA A 422 11.38 0.78 -25.25
N GLY A 423 10.70 -0.37 -25.20
CA GLY A 423 11.19 -1.65 -25.71
C GLY A 423 11.23 -1.77 -27.24
N GLY A 424 10.55 -0.86 -27.94
CA GLY A 424 10.53 -0.79 -29.40
C GLY A 424 9.11 -0.81 -29.97
N THR A 425 9.01 -0.60 -31.28
CA THR A 425 7.75 -0.74 -32.04
C THR A 425 7.89 -1.92 -33.00
N CYS A 426 6.90 -2.81 -32.99
CA CYS A 426 6.87 -3.98 -33.84
C CYS A 426 6.80 -3.59 -35.32
N ALA A 427 7.60 -4.27 -36.15
CA ALA A 427 7.74 -4.02 -37.57
C ALA A 427 8.10 -5.34 -38.31
N PRO A 428 8.04 -5.37 -39.64
CA PRO A 428 8.48 -6.54 -40.41
C PRO A 428 9.92 -6.97 -40.11
N PRO A 429 10.22 -8.28 -40.05
CA PRO A 429 9.33 -9.40 -40.35
C PRO A 429 8.47 -9.89 -39.17
N THR A 430 8.65 -9.33 -37.96
CA THR A 430 7.93 -9.78 -36.74
C THR A 430 6.44 -9.44 -36.79
N CYS A 431 6.11 -8.24 -37.27
CA CYS A 431 4.73 -7.82 -37.55
C CYS A 431 4.51 -7.62 -39.04
N SER A 432 3.25 -7.66 -39.47
CA SER A 432 2.85 -7.37 -40.85
C SER A 432 3.20 -5.92 -41.24
N SER A 433 3.10 -5.59 -42.52
CA SER A 433 3.20 -4.19 -42.99
C SER A 433 2.12 -3.27 -42.39
N SER A 434 1.00 -3.85 -41.92
CA SER A 434 -0.07 -3.14 -41.21
C SER A 434 0.21 -3.01 -39.71
N GLY A 435 1.31 -3.60 -39.22
CA GLY A 435 1.69 -3.58 -37.81
C GLY A 435 1.04 -4.68 -36.97
N ASP A 436 0.39 -5.67 -37.58
CA ASP A 436 -0.28 -6.77 -36.87
C ASP A 436 0.70 -7.86 -36.46
N TYR A 437 0.53 -8.40 -35.27
CA TYR A 437 1.25 -9.57 -34.78
C TYR A 437 0.36 -10.81 -34.85
N THR A 438 0.83 -11.89 -35.46
CA THR A 438 0.05 -13.14 -35.55
C THR A 438 0.92 -14.35 -35.22
N LEU A 439 0.41 -15.21 -34.35
CA LEU A 439 0.95 -16.54 -34.07
C LEU A 439 -0.18 -17.57 -34.22
N ASP A 440 0.04 -18.61 -35.01
CA ASP A 440 -0.95 -19.66 -35.25
C ASP A 440 -0.31 -21.05 -35.40
N ASN A 441 -1.14 -22.07 -35.61
CA ASN A 441 -0.72 -23.41 -36.06
C ASN A 441 0.43 -24.03 -35.25
N PHE A 442 0.29 -24.04 -33.91
CA PHE A 442 1.28 -24.62 -32.98
C PHE A 442 2.68 -23.98 -33.03
N THR A 443 2.82 -22.81 -33.65
CA THR A 443 4.08 -22.06 -33.65
C THR A 443 4.37 -21.48 -32.27
N SER A 444 5.64 -21.16 -32.01
CA SER A 444 6.06 -20.49 -30.78
C SER A 444 6.77 -19.18 -31.07
N GLY A 445 6.48 -18.14 -30.31
CA GLY A 445 7.17 -16.86 -30.36
C GLY A 445 7.48 -16.31 -28.97
N SER A 446 8.45 -15.41 -28.89
CA SER A 446 8.71 -14.60 -27.69
C SER A 446 8.56 -13.12 -28.03
N LEU A 447 7.91 -12.35 -27.15
CA LEU A 447 7.65 -10.94 -27.40
C LEU A 447 7.64 -10.11 -26.11
N GLY A 448 8.17 -8.89 -26.18
CA GLY A 448 8.12 -7.90 -25.10
C GLY A 448 9.49 -7.54 -24.51
N PRO A 449 9.65 -6.34 -23.91
CA PRO A 449 8.69 -5.24 -23.93
C PRO A 449 8.57 -4.64 -25.35
N ILE A 450 7.36 -4.36 -25.83
CA ILE A 450 7.15 -3.82 -27.19
C ILE A 450 5.78 -3.18 -27.39
N LYS A 451 5.71 -2.18 -28.28
CA LYS A 451 4.46 -1.65 -28.86
C LYS A 451 4.11 -2.37 -30.18
N ILE A 452 2.87 -2.81 -30.34
CA ILE A 452 2.27 -3.31 -31.59
C ILE A 452 1.32 -2.24 -32.15
N PRO A 453 1.62 -1.64 -33.33
CA PRO A 453 0.74 -0.63 -33.94
C PRO A 453 -0.59 -1.15 -34.45
N GLY A 454 -0.65 -2.42 -34.84
CA GLY A 454 -1.85 -3.09 -35.32
C GLY A 454 -2.52 -3.94 -34.23
N SER A 455 -3.16 -5.03 -34.66
CA SER A 455 -3.83 -5.99 -33.79
C SER A 455 -2.94 -7.20 -33.46
N MET A 456 -3.23 -7.88 -32.37
CA MET A 456 -2.58 -9.13 -31.97
C MET A 456 -3.55 -10.29 -32.13
N THR A 457 -3.14 -11.35 -32.83
CA THR A 457 -3.90 -12.61 -32.92
C THR A 457 -3.02 -13.79 -32.54
N ILE A 458 -3.48 -14.61 -31.58
CA ILE A 458 -2.81 -15.86 -31.20
C ILE A 458 -3.85 -16.97 -31.22
N SER A 459 -3.62 -18.00 -32.02
CA SER A 459 -4.64 -19.03 -32.26
C SER A 459 -4.07 -20.42 -32.46
N ASN A 460 -4.95 -21.41 -32.53
CA ASN A 460 -4.69 -22.77 -33.04
C ASN A 460 -3.46 -23.42 -32.39
N GLY A 461 -3.43 -23.47 -31.06
CA GLY A 461 -2.37 -24.13 -30.29
C GLY A 461 -1.04 -23.38 -30.23
N ALA A 462 -0.94 -22.18 -30.81
CA ALA A 462 0.29 -21.39 -30.78
C ALA A 462 0.67 -20.97 -29.36
N THR A 463 1.97 -20.82 -29.10
CA THR A 463 2.51 -20.43 -27.80
C THR A 463 3.25 -19.10 -27.86
N LEU A 464 2.79 -18.11 -27.08
CA LEU A 464 3.53 -16.87 -26.85
C LEU A 464 4.21 -16.89 -25.48
N THR A 465 5.52 -16.67 -25.46
CA THR A 465 6.30 -16.37 -24.26
C THR A 465 6.47 -14.85 -24.14
N VAL A 466 5.90 -14.27 -23.09
CA VAL A 466 5.96 -12.83 -22.82
C VAL A 466 7.21 -12.51 -22.02
N THR A 467 8.10 -11.71 -22.60
CA THR A 467 9.40 -11.33 -22.03
C THR A 467 9.42 -9.90 -21.46
N GLY A 468 8.31 -9.18 -21.56
CA GLY A 468 8.13 -7.81 -21.05
C GLY A 468 6.73 -7.30 -21.38
N THR A 469 6.39 -6.09 -20.93
CA THR A 469 5.05 -5.50 -21.17
C THR A 469 4.78 -5.27 -22.65
N ILE A 470 3.62 -5.73 -23.09
CA ILE A 470 3.17 -5.59 -24.48
C ILE A 470 2.01 -4.59 -24.52
N TRP A 471 2.11 -3.60 -25.40
CA TRP A 471 1.02 -2.68 -25.71
C TRP A 471 0.56 -2.88 -27.15
N VAL A 472 -0.72 -3.20 -27.33
CA VAL A 472 -1.38 -3.35 -28.63
C VAL A 472 -2.32 -2.17 -28.86
N GLN A 473 -2.15 -1.43 -29.97
CA GLN A 473 -3.05 -0.32 -30.29
C GLN A 473 -4.38 -0.78 -30.91
N GLY A 474 -4.37 -1.94 -31.58
CA GLY A 474 -5.58 -2.58 -32.09
C GLY A 474 -6.23 -3.52 -31.07
N THR A 475 -6.96 -4.50 -31.59
CA THR A 475 -7.63 -5.53 -30.79
C THR A 475 -6.69 -6.68 -30.45
N ILE A 476 -7.01 -7.42 -29.39
CA ILE A 476 -6.35 -8.68 -29.04
C ILE A 476 -7.34 -9.83 -29.22
N SER A 477 -6.96 -10.84 -30.01
CA SER A 477 -7.76 -12.05 -30.23
C SER A 477 -6.95 -13.30 -29.88
N LEU A 478 -7.30 -13.94 -28.77
CA LEU A 478 -6.72 -15.19 -28.28
C LEU A 478 -7.75 -16.31 -28.46
N SER A 479 -7.42 -17.35 -29.21
CA SER A 479 -8.40 -18.39 -29.54
C SER A 479 -7.84 -19.80 -29.69
N ASN A 480 -8.72 -20.80 -29.70
CA ASN A 480 -8.44 -22.17 -30.15
C ASN A 480 -7.17 -22.79 -29.52
N ASN A 481 -7.19 -22.95 -28.20
CA ASN A 481 -6.14 -23.57 -27.40
C ASN A 481 -4.77 -22.86 -27.47
N ALA A 482 -4.74 -21.55 -27.77
CA ALA A 482 -3.52 -20.76 -27.66
C ALA A 482 -2.98 -20.76 -26.21
N ILE A 483 -1.66 -20.70 -26.08
CA ILE A 483 -0.93 -20.72 -24.81
C ILE A 483 -0.17 -19.41 -24.65
N ILE A 484 -0.40 -18.72 -23.54
CA ILE A 484 0.31 -17.48 -23.20
C ILE A 484 1.06 -17.74 -21.89
N ARG A 485 2.38 -17.56 -21.86
CA ARG A 485 3.20 -17.79 -20.66
C ARG A 485 4.17 -16.65 -20.39
N LEU A 486 4.44 -16.37 -19.13
CA LEU A 486 5.52 -15.46 -18.77
C LEU A 486 6.86 -16.17 -18.93
N ASP A 487 7.86 -15.40 -19.35
CA ASP A 487 9.23 -15.87 -19.31
C ASP A 487 9.68 -16.10 -17.84
N PRO A 488 10.46 -17.16 -17.54
CA PRO A 488 10.94 -17.43 -16.18
C PRO A 488 11.72 -16.27 -15.53
N SER A 489 12.29 -15.36 -16.32
CA SER A 489 12.95 -14.14 -15.82
C SER A 489 12.06 -13.23 -14.98
N TYR A 490 10.73 -13.40 -15.05
CA TYR A 490 9.78 -12.69 -14.19
C TYR A 490 9.92 -13.05 -12.71
N SER A 491 10.42 -14.24 -12.37
CA SER A 491 10.41 -14.75 -10.97
C SER A 491 9.01 -14.61 -10.34
N GLU A 492 8.88 -14.06 -9.14
CA GLU A 492 7.60 -13.81 -8.46
C GLU A 492 6.77 -12.68 -9.10
N ASN A 493 7.33 -11.91 -10.04
CA ASN A 493 6.60 -10.79 -10.66
C ASN A 493 5.54 -11.29 -11.65
N SER A 494 4.53 -10.45 -11.84
CA SER A 494 3.44 -10.64 -12.79
C SER A 494 3.66 -9.87 -14.08
N GLY A 495 3.05 -10.32 -15.17
CA GLY A 495 3.14 -9.67 -16.47
C GLY A 495 1.82 -9.07 -16.94
N LEU A 496 1.95 -8.14 -17.88
CA LEU A 496 0.89 -7.25 -18.31
C LEU A 496 0.85 -7.17 -19.83
N ILE A 497 -0.35 -7.32 -20.40
CA ILE A 497 -0.64 -7.02 -21.79
C ILE A 497 -1.78 -6.01 -21.83
N ILE A 498 -1.57 -4.91 -22.57
CA ILE A 498 -2.51 -3.80 -22.69
C ILE A 498 -3.03 -3.73 -24.12
N ALA A 499 -4.34 -3.56 -24.30
CA ALA A 499 -4.97 -3.21 -25.57
C ALA A 499 -5.59 -1.79 -25.49
N ASP A 500 -5.47 -0.99 -26.54
CA ASP A 500 -6.30 0.21 -26.71
C ASP A 500 -7.69 -0.13 -27.27
N GLY A 501 -7.84 -1.31 -27.87
CA GLY A 501 -9.10 -1.85 -28.38
C GLY A 501 -9.68 -3.01 -27.57
N ASP A 502 -10.65 -3.70 -28.15
CA ASP A 502 -11.30 -4.88 -27.56
C ASP A 502 -10.34 -6.06 -27.39
N ILE A 503 -10.57 -6.83 -26.33
CA ILE A 503 -9.88 -8.09 -26.04
C ILE A 503 -10.89 -9.24 -26.12
N SER A 504 -10.55 -10.28 -26.87
CA SER A 504 -11.32 -11.53 -26.91
C SER A 504 -10.45 -12.72 -26.55
N VAL A 505 -10.96 -13.56 -25.63
CA VAL A 505 -10.31 -14.79 -25.18
C VAL A 505 -11.32 -15.93 -25.32
N SER A 506 -11.06 -16.88 -26.21
CA SER A 506 -12.05 -17.91 -26.54
C SER A 506 -11.47 -19.30 -26.79
N ASN A 507 -12.30 -20.30 -26.54
CA ASN A 507 -12.07 -21.72 -26.86
C ASN A 507 -10.73 -22.28 -26.36
N GLY A 508 -10.65 -22.53 -25.04
CA GLY A 508 -9.57 -23.31 -24.44
C GLY A 508 -8.21 -22.60 -24.32
N VAL A 509 -8.16 -21.27 -24.46
CA VAL A 509 -6.93 -20.50 -24.20
C VAL A 509 -6.47 -20.72 -22.76
N THR A 510 -5.15 -20.89 -22.58
CA THR A 510 -4.54 -21.11 -21.26
C THR A 510 -3.41 -20.13 -21.01
N PHE A 511 -3.32 -19.63 -19.77
CA PHE A 511 -2.27 -18.73 -19.31
C PHE A 511 -1.40 -19.36 -18.23
N PHE A 512 -0.10 -19.06 -18.24
CA PHE A 512 0.85 -19.50 -17.23
C PHE A 512 1.68 -18.34 -16.70
N GLY A 513 1.82 -18.24 -15.38
CA GLY A 513 2.84 -17.37 -14.77
C GLY A 513 4.27 -17.78 -15.14
N SER A 514 5.26 -17.18 -14.49
CA SER A 514 6.69 -17.47 -14.72
C SER A 514 7.13 -18.89 -14.34
N GLY A 515 6.25 -19.64 -13.65
CA GLY A 515 6.57 -20.89 -12.97
C GLY A 515 6.86 -20.72 -11.47
N GLN A 516 6.89 -19.50 -10.94
CA GLN A 516 6.96 -19.22 -9.50
C GLN A 516 5.58 -18.91 -8.92
N ALA A 517 5.37 -19.25 -7.64
CA ALA A 517 4.16 -18.85 -6.91
C ALA A 517 4.06 -17.32 -6.82
N GLY A 518 2.86 -16.76 -6.95
CA GLY A 518 2.63 -15.32 -6.95
C GLY A 518 2.80 -14.61 -8.30
N SER A 519 3.25 -15.33 -9.34
CA SER A 519 3.37 -14.80 -10.70
C SER A 519 2.09 -15.02 -11.51
N TYR A 520 1.42 -13.92 -11.86
CA TYR A 520 0.16 -13.91 -12.60
C TYR A 520 0.26 -13.12 -13.91
N PHE A 521 -0.75 -13.28 -14.76
CA PHE A 521 -0.95 -12.41 -15.91
C PHE A 521 -2.10 -11.45 -15.66
N MET A 522 -1.99 -10.24 -16.19
CA MET A 522 -3.09 -9.29 -16.33
C MET A 522 -3.32 -8.97 -17.79
N LEU A 523 -4.58 -9.07 -18.22
CA LEU A 523 -5.06 -8.52 -19.48
C LEU A 523 -5.85 -7.24 -19.19
N LEU A 524 -5.40 -6.14 -19.77
CA LEU A 524 -5.97 -4.83 -19.54
C LEU A 524 -6.49 -4.23 -20.86
N SER A 525 -7.77 -3.87 -20.91
CA SER A 525 -8.28 -3.00 -21.96
C SER A 525 -8.30 -1.55 -21.47
N ALA A 526 -7.70 -0.67 -22.24
CA ALA A 526 -7.71 0.78 -22.03
C ALA A 526 -8.79 1.48 -22.89
N GLN A 527 -9.67 0.71 -23.53
CA GLN A 527 -10.78 1.25 -24.30
C GLN A 527 -11.75 2.00 -23.40
N ASN A 528 -12.23 3.15 -23.88
CA ASN A 528 -13.22 3.97 -23.20
C ASN A 528 -14.58 3.78 -23.89
N ASP A 529 -15.31 2.76 -23.47
CA ASP A 529 -16.66 2.46 -23.90
C ASP A 529 -17.48 1.92 -22.71
N PRO A 530 -17.99 2.78 -21.82
CA PRO A 530 -18.66 2.36 -20.59
C PRO A 530 -19.96 1.57 -20.84
N ASN A 531 -20.52 1.64 -22.06
CA ASN A 531 -21.73 0.89 -22.43
C ASN A 531 -21.42 -0.41 -23.17
N GLY A 532 -20.21 -0.56 -23.71
CA GLY A 532 -19.79 -1.71 -24.50
C GLY A 532 -18.99 -2.73 -23.70
N VAL A 533 -19.00 -3.97 -24.19
CA VAL A 533 -18.11 -5.03 -23.72
C VAL A 533 -16.77 -4.88 -24.41
N VAL A 534 -15.74 -4.54 -23.64
CA VAL A 534 -14.37 -4.30 -24.13
C VAL A 534 -13.44 -5.49 -23.87
N ILE A 535 -13.85 -6.42 -23.00
CA ILE A 535 -13.19 -7.71 -22.81
C ILE A 535 -14.26 -8.81 -22.82
N ASN A 536 -14.16 -9.74 -23.76
CA ASN A 536 -15.06 -10.89 -23.87
C ASN A 536 -14.28 -12.20 -23.66
N ILE A 537 -14.72 -13.01 -22.70
CA ILE A 537 -14.13 -14.29 -22.33
C ILE A 537 -15.19 -15.38 -22.48
N SER A 538 -14.93 -16.38 -23.32
CA SER A 538 -15.92 -17.41 -23.62
C SER A 538 -15.36 -18.81 -23.85
N ASN A 539 -16.23 -19.81 -23.78
CA ASN A 539 -15.99 -21.19 -24.23
C ASN A 539 -14.81 -21.87 -23.53
N ASN A 540 -14.94 -22.11 -22.23
CA ASN A 540 -13.95 -22.83 -21.40
C ASN A 540 -12.55 -22.20 -21.40
N ALA A 541 -12.43 -20.90 -21.67
CA ALA A 541 -11.16 -20.19 -21.49
C ALA A 541 -10.78 -20.20 -20.00
N LEU A 542 -9.54 -20.58 -19.71
CA LEU A 542 -8.98 -20.52 -18.36
C LEU A 542 -8.48 -19.12 -18.09
N GLY A 543 -8.93 -18.50 -17.00
CA GLY A 543 -8.74 -17.07 -16.81
C GLY A 543 -7.56 -16.65 -15.94
N VAL A 544 -7.26 -15.38 -16.08
CA VAL A 544 -6.22 -14.63 -15.38
C VAL A 544 -6.88 -13.48 -14.62
N ILE A 545 -6.16 -12.37 -14.44
CA ILE A 545 -6.68 -11.10 -13.97
C ILE A 545 -7.15 -10.29 -15.19
N TYR A 546 -8.40 -9.83 -15.17
CA TYR A 546 -8.96 -8.99 -16.23
C TYR A 546 -9.27 -7.58 -15.70
N TYR A 547 -8.83 -6.56 -16.42
CA TYR A 547 -9.02 -5.17 -16.02
C TYR A 547 -9.59 -4.29 -17.14
N ALA A 548 -10.69 -3.59 -16.87
CA ALA A 548 -11.31 -2.64 -17.80
C ALA A 548 -11.91 -1.42 -17.07
N ASN A 549 -11.14 -0.34 -16.92
CA ASN A 549 -11.56 0.83 -16.12
C ASN A 549 -12.82 1.54 -16.66
N ASN A 550 -13.01 1.54 -17.98
CA ASN A 550 -14.02 2.33 -18.68
C ASN A 550 -14.82 1.49 -19.69
N GLY A 551 -15.07 0.21 -19.39
CA GLY A 551 -15.89 -0.66 -20.22
C GLY A 551 -16.29 -1.93 -19.49
N LYS A 552 -17.18 -2.71 -20.10
CA LYS A 552 -17.69 -3.93 -19.50
C LYS A 552 -16.81 -5.14 -19.81
N ILE A 553 -16.74 -6.08 -18.86
CA ILE A 553 -16.12 -7.39 -19.03
C ILE A 553 -17.23 -8.44 -19.07
N HIS A 554 -17.23 -9.28 -20.09
CA HIS A 554 -18.25 -10.32 -20.29
C HIS A 554 -17.63 -11.71 -20.18
N PHE A 555 -18.20 -12.57 -19.33
CA PHE A 555 -17.81 -13.97 -19.16
C PHE A 555 -18.99 -14.88 -19.51
N SER A 556 -18.79 -15.80 -20.46
CA SER A 556 -19.84 -16.73 -20.90
C SER A 556 -19.32 -18.16 -21.15
N ASN A 557 -20.24 -19.13 -21.20
CA ASN A 557 -19.98 -20.52 -21.61
C ASN A 557 -18.81 -21.19 -20.86
N ASN A 558 -18.95 -21.31 -19.54
CA ASN A 558 -17.96 -21.90 -18.63
C ASN A 558 -16.59 -21.18 -18.63
N ALA A 559 -16.55 -19.91 -19.05
CA ALA A 559 -15.37 -19.08 -18.86
C ALA A 559 -15.03 -18.96 -17.36
N THR A 560 -13.73 -18.92 -17.07
CA THR A 560 -13.24 -18.75 -15.70
C THR A 560 -12.36 -17.52 -15.57
N ALA A 561 -12.22 -16.97 -14.35
CA ALA A 561 -11.22 -15.95 -14.02
C ALA A 561 -10.70 -16.10 -12.59
N LYS A 562 -9.50 -15.57 -12.34
CA LYS A 562 -8.93 -15.48 -10.99
C LYS A 562 -9.35 -14.22 -10.26
N GLU A 563 -9.54 -13.14 -11.02
CA GLU A 563 -10.02 -11.85 -10.55
C GLU A 563 -10.53 -11.07 -11.77
N ALA A 564 -11.53 -10.22 -11.55
CA ALA A 564 -11.96 -9.26 -12.55
C ALA A 564 -12.32 -7.91 -11.91
N THR A 565 -11.74 -6.85 -12.46
CA THR A 565 -12.08 -5.47 -12.12
C THR A 565 -12.53 -4.71 -13.37
N GLY A 566 -13.75 -4.19 -13.38
CA GLY A 566 -14.34 -3.56 -14.57
C GLY A 566 -15.27 -2.39 -14.23
N TYR A 567 -15.52 -1.49 -15.19
CA TYR A 567 -16.59 -0.48 -15.04
C TYR A 567 -17.94 -1.16 -14.80
N GLY A 568 -18.22 -2.21 -15.57
CA GLY A 568 -19.31 -3.17 -15.36
C GLY A 568 -18.83 -4.58 -15.68
N ILE A 569 -19.51 -5.59 -15.16
CA ILE A 569 -19.18 -6.99 -15.42
C ILE A 569 -20.45 -7.80 -15.65
N GLU A 570 -20.44 -8.67 -16.64
CA GLU A 570 -21.54 -9.54 -17.04
C GLU A 570 -21.06 -11.00 -16.97
N LEU A 571 -21.77 -11.87 -16.23
CA LEU A 571 -21.50 -13.30 -16.16
C LEU A 571 -22.73 -14.10 -16.55
N ASP A 572 -22.60 -15.02 -17.51
CA ASP A 572 -23.67 -15.94 -17.89
C ASP A 572 -23.16 -17.33 -18.25
N ASN A 573 -24.09 -18.24 -18.51
CA ASN A 573 -23.86 -19.59 -19.01
C ASN A 573 -22.77 -20.37 -18.25
N ASN A 574 -22.95 -20.48 -16.94
CA ASN A 574 -22.07 -21.17 -15.98
C ASN A 574 -20.65 -20.58 -15.90
N ALA A 575 -20.46 -19.30 -16.27
CA ALA A 575 -19.21 -18.60 -16.01
C ALA A 575 -18.90 -18.54 -14.50
N SER A 576 -17.61 -18.62 -14.14
CA SER A 576 -17.20 -18.57 -12.73
C SER A 576 -15.94 -17.77 -12.48
N ILE A 577 -15.97 -16.88 -11.49
CA ILE A 577 -14.80 -16.15 -11.00
C ILE A 577 -14.41 -16.74 -9.65
N THR A 578 -13.16 -17.16 -9.49
CA THR A 578 -12.67 -17.77 -8.24
C THR A 578 -11.46 -17.01 -7.75
N TYR A 579 -11.64 -16.26 -6.65
CA TYR A 579 -10.58 -15.45 -6.07
C TYR A 579 -9.46 -16.31 -5.49
N GLU A 580 -8.22 -16.03 -5.87
CA GLU A 580 -7.04 -16.71 -5.33
C GLU A 580 -6.40 -15.89 -4.20
N SER A 581 -6.21 -16.50 -3.03
CA SER A 581 -5.55 -15.86 -1.90
C SER A 581 -4.09 -15.52 -2.25
N GLY A 582 -3.78 -14.23 -2.37
CA GLY A 582 -2.44 -13.74 -2.78
C GLY A 582 -2.49 -12.54 -3.74
N LEU A 583 -3.64 -12.28 -4.37
CA LEU A 583 -3.83 -11.21 -5.36
C LEU A 583 -3.88 -9.78 -4.77
N ALA A 584 -3.91 -9.64 -3.44
CA ALA A 584 -3.88 -8.33 -2.79
C ALA A 584 -2.53 -7.59 -2.93
N ASN A 585 -1.44 -8.30 -3.26
CA ASN A 585 -0.07 -7.76 -3.34
C ASN A 585 0.65 -8.21 -4.62
N ILE A 586 0.15 -7.81 -5.80
CA ILE A 586 0.72 -8.25 -7.09
C ILE A 586 1.74 -7.25 -7.60
N ASN A 587 3.01 -7.64 -7.69
CA ASN A 587 4.06 -6.81 -8.30
C ASN A 587 4.15 -7.07 -9.81
N PHE A 588 3.97 -6.05 -10.64
CA PHE A 588 4.19 -6.16 -12.09
C PHE A 588 5.66 -5.91 -12.45
N SER A 589 6.20 -6.65 -13.42
CA SER A 589 7.62 -6.56 -13.82
C SER A 589 8.04 -5.21 -14.44
N SER A 590 7.08 -4.33 -14.72
CA SER A 590 7.30 -2.99 -15.23
C SER A 590 6.28 -2.02 -14.66
N GLY A 591 6.69 -0.80 -14.37
CA GLY A 591 5.84 0.27 -13.85
C GLY A 591 6.67 1.25 -13.00
N PRO A 592 6.13 2.42 -12.64
CA PRO A 592 6.83 3.40 -11.79
C PRO A 592 7.05 2.95 -10.33
N SER A 593 6.85 1.68 -9.99
CA SER A 593 6.87 1.09 -8.63
C SER A 593 8.29 0.70 -8.16
N GLY A 594 9.26 1.60 -8.31
CA GLY A 594 10.66 1.37 -7.89
C GLY A 594 10.97 1.70 -6.42
N GLY A 595 9.97 1.79 -5.54
CA GLY A 595 10.15 2.12 -4.12
C GLY A 595 10.58 0.92 -3.27
N TRP A 596 11.18 1.17 -2.10
CA TRP A 596 11.39 0.15 -1.05
C TRP A 596 10.66 0.60 0.22
N ASP A 597 9.79 -0.26 0.77
CA ASP A 597 9.09 -0.05 2.03
C ASP A 597 9.81 -0.74 3.19
N ILE A 598 9.82 -0.09 4.36
CA ILE A 598 10.38 -0.68 5.59
C ILE A 598 9.29 -1.54 6.25
N ARG A 599 9.46 -2.86 6.22
CA ARG A 599 8.55 -3.83 6.84
C ARG A 599 8.68 -3.85 8.36
N SER A 600 9.91 -3.77 8.86
CA SER A 600 10.22 -3.84 10.29
C SER A 600 11.57 -3.20 10.57
N TRP A 601 11.68 -2.55 11.73
CA TRP A 601 12.92 -1.99 12.27
C TRP A 601 12.99 -2.36 13.75
N GLN A 602 13.99 -3.15 14.15
CA GLN A 602 14.09 -3.62 15.53
C GLN A 602 15.53 -3.87 15.97
N GLU A 603 15.77 -3.77 17.27
CA GLU A 603 16.99 -4.26 17.89
C GLU A 603 16.93 -5.78 17.98
N VAL A 604 18.02 -6.45 17.63
CA VAL A 604 18.15 -7.91 17.67
C VAL A 604 19.29 -8.32 18.59
N ILE A 605 19.18 -9.54 19.14
CA ILE A 605 20.21 -10.09 20.01
C ILE A 605 21.47 -10.33 19.17
N PRO A 606 22.65 -9.88 19.65
CA PRO A 606 23.93 -10.13 18.99
C PRO A 606 24.26 -11.59 18.72
#